data_AF-A0A7S2KE29-F1
#
_entry.id   AF-A0A7S2KE29-F1
#
_cell.length_a   1.000
_cell.length_b   1.000
_cell.length_c   1.000
_cell.angle_alpha   90.00
_cell.angle_beta   90.00
_cell.angle_gamma   90.00
#
_symmetry.space_group_name_H-M   'P 1'
#
loop_
_entity.id
_entity.type
_entity.pdbx_description
1 polymer ?
#
loop_
_entity_poly.entity_id
_entity_poly.type
_entity_poly.pdbx_seq_one_letter_code
_entity_poly.pdbx_strand_id
1 'polypeptide(L)'
;VEEWADFRPTYKSVCSRLRDYVGDAPILALTATFKPRQRQRIADALRLQPGWFESVETVLRPNLRLEVERKTTPYHDRRRIAELMAEAADAEGQAIVYVRTVKEADSLLAKLSSLLHKRAHKKAPRGLRGHKYHASMS
;
A
#
# COMPACT_ATOMS: atom_id res chain seq x y z
N VAL A 1 -20.31 -17.54 -8.71
CA VAL A 1 -19.15 -17.47 -9.61
C VAL A 1 -18.61 -16.06 -9.51
N GLU A 2 -17.76 -15.79 -8.52
CA GLU A 2 -16.93 -14.58 -8.52
C GLU A 2 -15.53 -15.07 -8.88
N GLU A 3 -15.15 -14.75 -10.11
CA GLU A 3 -13.85 -15.08 -10.64
C GLU A 3 -12.76 -14.51 -9.76
N TRP A 4 -11.59 -15.11 -9.92
CA TRP A 4 -10.29 -14.45 -9.85
C TRP A 4 -10.24 -13.12 -10.65
N ALA A 5 -11.12 -12.16 -10.37
CA ALA A 5 -11.25 -10.92 -11.15
C ALA A 5 -9.96 -10.08 -11.08
N ASP A 6 -9.26 -10.16 -9.95
CA ASP A 6 -7.95 -9.51 -9.76
C ASP A 6 -6.75 -10.38 -10.18
N PHE A 7 -6.96 -11.66 -10.50
CA PHE A 7 -5.85 -12.54 -10.90
C PHE A 7 -5.69 -12.47 -12.42
N ARG A 8 -4.56 -11.93 -12.89
CA ARG A 8 -4.32 -11.81 -14.33
C ARG A 8 -4.40 -13.19 -14.99
N PRO A 9 -5.09 -13.33 -16.13
CA PRO A 9 -5.23 -14.62 -16.83
C PRO A 9 -3.90 -15.35 -17.05
N THR A 10 -2.82 -14.59 -17.27
CA THR A 10 -1.45 -15.11 -17.42
C THR A 10 -0.99 -15.92 -16.19
N TYR A 11 -1.32 -15.48 -14.97
CA TYR A 11 -0.93 -16.24 -13.77
C TYR A 11 -1.63 -17.60 -13.71
N LYS A 12 -2.87 -17.72 -14.20
CA LYS A 12 -3.56 -19.01 -14.24
C LYS A 12 -2.79 -20.01 -15.12
N SER A 13 -2.31 -19.57 -16.28
CA SER A 13 -1.49 -20.39 -17.19
C SER A 13 -0.12 -20.71 -16.62
N VAL A 14 0.50 -19.79 -15.88
CA VAL A 14 1.78 -20.04 -15.22
C VAL A 14 1.59 -21.05 -14.10
N CYS A 15 0.62 -20.85 -13.21
CA CYS A 15 0.36 -21.76 -12.10
C CYS A 15 0.08 -23.18 -12.59
N SER A 16 -0.77 -23.32 -13.62
CA SER A 16 -1.16 -24.64 -14.13
C SER A 16 0.00 -25.43 -14.74
N ARG A 17 1.03 -24.76 -15.27
CA ARG A 17 2.20 -25.40 -15.90
C ARG A 17 3.46 -25.41 -15.03
N LEU A 18 3.51 -24.61 -13.97
CA LEU A 18 4.73 -24.43 -13.16
C LEU A 18 5.33 -25.76 -12.70
N ARG A 19 4.49 -26.67 -12.21
CA ARG A 19 4.90 -28.01 -11.77
C ARG A 19 5.57 -28.84 -12.88
N ASP A 20 5.16 -28.69 -14.14
CA ASP A 20 5.78 -29.40 -15.27
C ASP A 20 7.23 -28.95 -15.50
N TYR A 21 7.57 -27.72 -15.10
CA TYR A 21 8.92 -27.16 -15.25
C TYR A 21 9.81 -27.39 -14.03
N VAL A 22 9.24 -27.38 -12.82
CA VAL A 22 10.01 -27.45 -11.57
C VAL A 22 10.02 -28.83 -10.91
N GLY A 23 9.26 -29.79 -11.42
CA GLY A 23 9.16 -31.13 -10.86
C GLY A 23 8.75 -31.10 -9.38
N ASP A 24 9.43 -31.84 -8.52
CA ASP A 24 9.13 -31.94 -7.08
C ASP A 24 9.71 -30.80 -6.23
N ALA A 25 10.25 -29.74 -6.84
CA ALA A 25 10.73 -28.59 -6.08
C ALA A 25 9.60 -27.97 -5.21
N PRO A 26 9.92 -27.53 -3.98
CA PRO A 26 8.96 -26.84 -3.12
C PRO A 26 8.43 -25.55 -3.78
N ILE A 27 7.13 -25.31 -3.67
CA ILE A 27 6.48 -24.09 -4.15
C ILE A 27 5.99 -23.28 -2.95
N LEU A 28 6.43 -22.03 -2.85
CA LEU A 28 5.94 -21.06 -1.88
C LEU A 28 5.01 -20.06 -2.58
N ALA A 29 3.73 -20.08 -2.22
CA ALA A 29 2.73 -19.13 -2.73
C ALA A 29 2.44 -18.06 -1.67
N LEU A 30 2.85 -16.82 -1.93
CA LEU A 30 2.63 -15.69 -1.02
C LEU A 30 1.43 -14.86 -1.49
N THR A 31 0.46 -14.66 -0.61
CA THR A 31 -0.69 -13.79 -0.84
C THR A 31 -0.95 -12.91 0.38
N ALA A 32 -1.41 -11.69 0.14
CA ALA A 32 -1.82 -10.77 1.21
C ALA A 32 -3.31 -10.87 1.53
N THR A 33 -4.17 -11.11 0.53
CA THR A 33 -5.63 -10.98 0.68
C THR A 33 -6.37 -12.07 -0.08
N PHE A 34 -6.69 -13.20 0.57
CA PHE A 34 -7.63 -14.17 0.03
C PHE A 34 -8.50 -14.83 1.10
N LYS A 35 -9.78 -14.99 0.78
CA LYS A 35 -10.73 -15.78 1.56
C LYS A 35 -10.33 -17.28 1.49
N PRO A 36 -10.68 -18.12 2.48
CA PRO A 36 -10.28 -19.53 2.50
C PRO A 36 -10.54 -20.29 1.20
N ARG A 37 -11.72 -20.12 0.58
CA ARG A 37 -12.08 -20.77 -0.70
C ARG A 37 -11.17 -20.39 -1.87
N GLN A 38 -10.59 -19.20 -1.87
CA GLN A 38 -9.69 -18.75 -2.93
C GLN A 38 -8.29 -19.35 -2.78
N ARG A 39 -7.87 -19.66 -1.54
CA ARG A 39 -6.56 -20.28 -1.25
C ARG A 39 -6.51 -21.72 -1.77
N GLN A 40 -7.56 -22.49 -1.56
CA GLN A 40 -7.68 -23.84 -2.11
C GLN A 40 -7.53 -23.83 -3.65
N ARG A 41 -8.16 -22.87 -4.33
CA ARG A 41 -8.03 -22.74 -5.79
C ARG A 41 -6.61 -22.44 -6.26
N ILE A 42 -5.83 -21.71 -5.46
CA ILE A 42 -4.41 -21.46 -5.75
C ILE A 42 -3.61 -22.75 -5.56
N ALA A 43 -3.88 -23.50 -4.49
CA ALA A 43 -3.25 -24.80 -4.25
C ALA A 43 -3.53 -25.78 -5.41
N ASP A 44 -4.79 -25.86 -5.84
CA ASP A 44 -5.22 -26.70 -6.96
C ASP A 44 -4.53 -26.28 -8.27
N ALA A 45 -4.52 -24.96 -8.55
CA ALA A 45 -3.92 -24.43 -9.77
C ALA A 45 -2.40 -24.64 -9.83
N LEU A 46 -1.71 -24.56 -8.69
CA LEU A 46 -0.26 -24.80 -8.60
C LEU A 46 0.09 -26.30 -8.53
N ARG A 47 -0.89 -27.20 -8.43
CA ARG A 47 -0.67 -28.61 -8.14
C ARG A 47 0.26 -28.77 -6.93
N LEU A 48 -0.09 -28.11 -5.82
CA LEU A 48 0.60 -28.32 -4.55
C LEU A 48 0.42 -29.78 -4.11
N GLN A 49 1.47 -30.37 -3.56
CA GLN A 49 1.44 -31.76 -3.14
C GLN A 49 0.45 -31.97 -1.98
N PRO A 50 -0.10 -33.18 -1.81
CA PRO A 50 -0.88 -33.54 -0.64
C PRO A 50 -0.15 -33.21 0.66
N GLY A 51 -0.85 -32.64 1.64
CA GLY A 51 -0.22 -32.21 2.90
C GLY A 51 0.47 -30.85 2.85
N TRP A 52 0.21 -30.04 1.81
CA TRP A 52 0.66 -28.65 1.78
C TRP A 52 0.19 -27.89 3.03
N PHE A 53 1.05 -26.97 3.50
CA PHE A 53 0.83 -26.21 4.72
C PHE A 53 0.34 -24.81 4.41
N GLU A 54 -0.67 -24.35 5.15
CA GLU A 54 -1.16 -22.97 5.11
C GLU A 54 -0.75 -22.23 6.39
N SER A 55 0.00 -21.14 6.23
CA SER A 55 0.24 -20.17 7.31
C SER A 55 -0.63 -18.93 7.08
N VAL A 56 -1.44 -18.58 8.08
CA VAL A 56 -2.35 -17.43 8.02
C VAL A 56 -2.06 -16.54 9.20
N GLU A 57 -1.51 -15.37 8.91
CA GLU A 57 -1.24 -14.35 9.90
C GLU A 57 -2.34 -13.29 9.94
N THR A 58 -2.46 -12.62 11.08
CA THR A 58 -3.36 -11.48 11.21
C THR A 58 -2.79 -10.25 10.50
N VAL A 59 -3.66 -9.50 9.83
CA VAL A 59 -3.31 -8.18 9.27
C VAL A 59 -3.35 -7.07 10.32
N LEU A 60 -3.76 -7.38 11.56
CA LEU A 60 -3.88 -6.40 12.63
C LEU A 60 -2.51 -5.81 12.99
N ARG A 61 -2.42 -4.49 12.95
CA ARG A 61 -1.27 -3.72 13.41
C ARG A 61 -1.69 -2.92 14.64
N PRO A 62 -1.59 -3.47 15.87
CA PRO A 62 -2.10 -2.81 17.08
C PRO A 62 -1.38 -1.50 17.39
N ASN A 63 -0.22 -1.27 16.77
CA ASN A 63 0.53 -0.03 16.84
C ASN A 63 0.03 1.07 15.87
N LEU A 64 -1.00 0.80 15.05
CA LEU A 64 -1.61 1.80 14.16
C LEU A 64 -2.88 2.38 14.78
N ARG A 65 -2.87 3.70 15.01
CA ARG A 65 -4.06 4.47 15.34
C ARG A 65 -4.79 4.83 14.03
N LEU A 66 -6.08 4.54 13.97
CA LEU A 66 -6.92 4.84 12.80
C LEU A 66 -7.84 6.01 13.14
N GLU A 67 -7.78 7.07 12.34
CA GLU A 67 -8.62 8.26 12.48
C GLU A 67 -9.28 8.62 11.15
N VAL A 68 -10.48 9.20 11.21
CA VAL A 68 -11.23 9.62 10.04
C VAL A 68 -11.68 11.06 10.24
N GLU A 69 -11.21 11.95 9.36
CA GLU A 69 -11.64 13.34 9.31
C GLU A 69 -12.40 13.61 8.01
N ARG A 70 -13.53 14.32 8.11
CA ARG A 70 -14.28 14.74 6.92
C ARG A 70 -13.55 15.88 6.22
N LYS A 71 -13.33 15.74 4.92
CA LYS A 71 -12.81 16.80 4.07
C LYS A 71 -13.80 17.97 4.00
N THR A 72 -13.27 19.19 3.95
CA THR A 72 -14.06 20.42 3.95
C THR A 72 -13.83 21.19 2.66
N THR A 73 -12.79 22.01 2.62
CA THR A 73 -12.36 22.71 1.40
C THR A 73 -10.92 22.35 1.08
N PRO A 74 -10.51 22.41 -0.19
CA PRO A 74 -9.12 22.14 -0.56
C PRO A 74 -8.10 22.98 0.22
N TYR A 75 -8.48 24.19 0.65
CA TYR A 75 -7.59 25.04 1.46
C TYR A 75 -7.42 24.52 2.89
N HIS A 76 -8.53 24.23 3.58
CA HIS A 76 -8.50 23.70 4.94
C HIS A 76 -7.85 22.31 5.00
N ASP A 77 -8.20 21.43 4.07
CA ASP A 77 -7.64 20.09 3.99
C ASP A 77 -6.10 20.12 3.85
N ARG A 78 -5.57 21.03 3.02
CA ARG A 78 -4.11 21.17 2.86
C ARG A 78 -3.42 21.68 4.12
N ARG A 79 -4.05 22.60 4.86
CA ARG A 79 -3.52 23.07 6.14
C ARG A 79 -3.50 21.95 7.17
N ARG A 80 -4.58 21.18 7.25
CA ARG A 80 -4.67 20.01 8.13
C ARG A 80 -3.60 18.96 7.81
N ILE A 81 -3.37 18.68 6.53
CA ILE A 81 -2.27 17.78 6.11
C ILE A 81 -0.90 18.33 6.56
N ALA A 82 -0.66 19.63 6.43
CA ALA A 82 0.60 20.25 6.88
C ALA A 82 0.78 20.18 8.41
N GLU A 83 -0.31 20.32 9.17
CA GLU A 83 -0.32 20.13 10.63
C GLU A 83 0.07 18.70 11.01
N LEU A 84 -0.58 17.71 10.41
CA LEU A 84 -0.29 16.29 10.66
C LEU A 84 1.16 15.93 10.31
N MET A 85 1.70 16.50 9.23
CA MET A 85 3.12 16.32 8.87
C MET A 85 4.06 16.94 9.89
N ALA A 86 3.73 18.13 10.43
CA ALA A 86 4.53 18.77 11.46
C ALA A 86 4.50 17.96 12.76
N GLU A 87 3.33 17.48 13.18
CA GLU A 87 3.18 16.59 14.34
C GLU A 87 4.01 15.31 14.18
N ALA A 88 3.99 14.68 13.00
CA ALA A 88 4.79 13.50 12.72
C ALA A 88 6.30 13.78 12.84
N ALA A 89 6.75 14.92 12.35
CA ALA A 89 8.16 15.28 12.38
C ALA A 89 8.65 15.78 13.75
N ASP A 90 7.78 16.40 14.57
CA ASP A 90 8.06 16.69 15.98
C ASP A 90 8.31 15.40 16.78
N ALA A 91 7.71 14.29 16.36
CA ALA A 91 7.96 12.95 16.92
C ALA A 91 9.13 12.20 16.25
N GLU A 92 9.99 12.90 15.50
CA GLU A 92 11.07 12.32 14.68
C GLU A 92 10.58 11.26 13.67
N GLY A 93 9.30 11.28 13.35
CA GLY A 93 8.63 10.34 12.46
C GLY A 93 8.60 10.79 11.00
N GLN A 94 8.14 9.89 10.14
CA GLN A 94 7.92 10.13 8.72
C GLN A 94 6.44 10.02 8.38
N ALA A 95 5.99 10.83 7.42
CA ALA A 95 4.60 10.83 6.95
C ALA A 95 4.52 10.48 5.47
N ILE A 96 3.55 9.63 5.11
CA ILE A 96 3.22 9.30 3.71
C ILE A 96 1.81 9.83 3.43
N VAL A 97 1.67 10.58 2.32
CA VAL A 97 0.36 11.07 1.86
C VAL A 97 0.02 10.45 0.51
N TYR A 98 -1.01 9.62 0.52
CA TYR A 98 -1.57 9.04 -0.70
C TYR A 98 -2.59 9.99 -1.34
N VAL A 99 -2.49 10.16 -2.65
CA VAL A 99 -3.39 10.96 -3.47
C VAL A 99 -3.83 10.16 -4.69
N ARG A 100 -4.90 10.58 -5.36
CA ARG A 100 -5.54 9.78 -6.40
C ARG A 100 -4.75 9.77 -7.70
N THR A 101 -4.08 10.88 -8.04
CA THR A 101 -3.39 11.03 -9.31
C THR A 101 -1.97 11.59 -9.14
N VAL A 102 -1.13 11.32 -10.13
CA VAL A 102 0.22 11.87 -10.22
C VAL A 102 0.20 13.40 -10.22
N LYS A 103 -0.74 14.00 -10.97
CA LYS A 103 -0.94 15.45 -11.05
C LYS A 103 -1.35 16.04 -9.70
N GLU A 104 -2.18 15.34 -8.94
CA GLU A 104 -2.52 15.75 -7.56
C GLU A 104 -1.28 15.71 -6.66
N ALA A 105 -0.43 14.69 -6.79
CA ALA A 105 0.80 14.59 -6.01
C ALA A 105 1.71 15.79 -6.28
N ASP A 106 1.90 16.15 -7.56
CA ASP A 106 2.72 17.31 -7.96
C ASP A 106 2.14 18.62 -7.40
N SER A 107 0.84 18.83 -7.58
CA SER A 107 0.17 20.04 -7.09
C SER A 107 0.20 20.16 -5.58
N LEU A 108 0.00 19.04 -4.86
CA LEU A 108 -0.01 19.01 -3.41
C LEU A 108 1.40 19.26 -2.86
N LEU A 109 2.43 18.61 -3.42
CA LEU A 109 3.82 18.79 -3.01
C LEU A 109 4.27 20.25 -3.14
N ALA A 110 3.97 20.90 -4.28
CA ALA A 110 4.30 22.30 -4.48
C ALA A 110 3.62 23.22 -3.44
N LYS A 111 2.33 22.99 -3.15
CA LYS A 111 1.55 23.78 -2.18
C LYS A 111 2.05 23.56 -0.75
N LEU A 112 2.29 22.31 -0.35
CA LEU A 112 2.79 21.97 0.98
C LEU A 112 4.20 22.50 1.20
N SER A 113 5.09 22.38 0.20
CA SER A 113 6.43 22.95 0.26
C SER A 113 6.37 24.44 0.55
N SER A 114 5.53 25.21 -0.17
CA SER A 114 5.38 26.64 0.13
C SER A 114 4.85 26.91 1.55
N LEU A 115 3.99 26.07 2.12
CA LEU A 115 3.42 26.27 3.46
C LEU A 115 4.43 25.94 4.56
N LEU A 116 5.19 24.86 4.39
CA LEU A 116 6.19 24.39 5.35
C LEU A 116 7.44 25.31 5.36
N HIS A 117 7.83 25.87 4.21
CA HIS A 117 8.96 26.82 4.14
C HIS A 117 8.63 28.19 4.75
N LYS A 118 7.37 28.65 4.71
CA LYS A 118 6.99 30.04 5.03
C LYS A 118 6.90 30.38 6.53
N ARG A 119 7.38 29.54 7.46
CA ARG A 119 7.13 29.70 8.92
C ARG A 119 5.65 29.95 9.27
N ALA A 120 4.72 29.59 8.39
CA ALA A 120 3.29 29.89 8.55
C ALA A 120 2.63 28.98 9.60
N HIS A 121 3.28 27.88 9.97
CA HIS A 121 2.96 27.09 11.15
C HIS A 121 4.03 27.29 12.22
N LYS A 122 3.61 27.76 13.41
CA LYS A 122 4.48 28.04 14.57
C LYS A 122 5.29 26.82 15.04
N LYS A 123 4.91 25.60 14.66
CA LYS A 123 5.53 24.32 15.01
C LYS A 123 6.12 23.54 13.83
N ALA A 124 6.19 24.11 12.62
CA ALA A 124 6.74 23.35 11.49
C ALA A 124 8.24 23.07 11.72
N PRO A 125 8.69 21.80 11.74
CA PRO A 125 10.10 21.49 11.90
C PRO A 125 10.89 22.01 10.70
N ARG A 126 12.09 22.54 10.98
CA ARG A 126 12.96 23.11 9.96
C ARG A 126 13.38 22.02 8.97
N GLY A 127 13.24 22.29 7.67
CA GLY A 127 13.85 21.43 6.64
C GLY A 127 13.05 20.19 6.25
N LEU A 128 11.74 20.14 6.50
CA LEU A 128 10.86 19.11 5.93
C LEU A 128 10.98 19.08 4.40
N ARG A 129 11.45 17.95 3.87
CA ARG A 129 11.57 17.70 2.42
C ARG A 129 10.52 16.68 2.01
N GLY A 130 9.67 17.06 1.07
CA GLY A 130 8.77 16.12 0.41
C GLY A 130 9.42 15.58 -0.86
N HIS A 131 9.32 14.26 -1.05
CA HIS A 131 9.72 13.60 -2.29
C HIS A 131 8.48 12.99 -2.94
N LYS A 132 8.35 13.16 -4.25
CA LYS A 132 7.36 12.42 -5.02
C LYS A 132 7.89 11.01 -5.27
N TYR A 133 7.04 10.03 -5.04
CA TYR A 133 7.24 8.67 -5.49
C TYR A 133 6.14 8.32 -6.49
N HIS A 134 6.54 7.84 -7.67
CA HIS A 134 5.63 7.26 -8.64
C HIS A 134 6.09 5.83 -8.91
N ALA A 135 5.31 4.85 -8.45
CA ALA A 135 5.53 3.45 -8.75
C ALA A 135 5.11 3.14 -10.20
N SER A 136 5.82 3.70 -11.18
CA SER A 136 5.79 3.15 -12.54
C SER A 136 6.66 1.90 -12.53
N MET A 137 6.05 0.73 -12.74
CA MET A 137 6.81 -0.47 -13.11
C MET A 137 7.54 -0.15 -14.42
N SER A 138 8.87 -0.15 -14.38
CA SER A 138 9.72 -0.05 -15.57
C SER A 138 9.63 -1.33 -16.38
#